data_AF-A0A1J4VLU4-F1
#
_entry.id   AF-A0A1J4VLU4-F1
#
_cell.length_a   1.000
_cell.length_b   1.000
_cell.length_c   1.000
_cell.angle_alpha   90.00
_cell.angle_beta   90.00
_cell.angle_gamma   90.00
#
_symmetry.space_group_name_H-M   'P 1'
#
loop_
_entity.id
_entity.type
_entity.pdbx_description
1 polymer ?
#
loop_
_entity_poly.entity_id
_entity_poly.type
_entity_poly.pdbx_seq_one_letter_code
_entity_poly.pdbx_strand_id
1 'polypeptide(L)' 'MELSLLSSYHQLGYFLNKIESGPWLFEVSDIEISAGEGEPLRHSVRLLVNIFVSEDGDI' A
#
# COMPACT_ATOMS: atom_id res chain seq x y z
N MET A 1 -6.76 2.52 -7.32
CA MET A 1 -6.78 3.63 -6.33
C MET A 1 -5.34 4.05 -6.07
N GLU A 2 -5.00 5.34 -6.15
CA GLU A 2 -3.65 5.81 -5.79
C GLU A 2 -3.60 6.18 -4.31
N LEU A 3 -2.57 5.73 -3.60
CA LEU A 3 -2.30 6.09 -2.21
C LEU A 3 -0.95 6.82 -2.14
N SER A 4 -0.94 7.94 -1.41
CA SER A 4 0.27 8.71 -1.08
C SER A 4 0.41 8.78 0.44
N LEU A 5 1.55 8.35 0.96
CA LEU A 5 1.76 8.24 2.41
C LEU A 5 3.21 8.51 2.82
N LEU A 6 3.41 9.07 4.01
CA LEU A 6 4.73 9.30 4.60
C LEU A 6 5.01 8.20 5.63
N SER A 7 5.97 7.32 5.33
CA SER A 7 6.19 6.08 6.10
C SER A 7 7.65 5.70 6.22
N SER A 8 8.02 4.99 7.29
CA SER A 8 9.31 4.28 7.35
C SER A 8 9.23 2.97 6.54
N TYR A 9 10.37 2.42 6.13
CA TYR A 9 10.40 1.12 5.43
C TYR A 9 9.73 0.00 6.24
N HIS A 10 9.90 0.00 7.56
CA HIS A 10 9.29 -1.00 8.43
C HIS A 10 7.76 -0.91 8.44
N GLN A 11 7.22 0.32 8.56
CA GLN A 11 5.78 0.55 8.52
C GLN A 11 5.18 0.26 7.14
N LEU A 12 5.88 0.61 6.06
CA LEU A 12 5.47 0.26 4.70
C LEU A 12 5.39 -1.26 4.52
N GLY A 13 6.43 -1.99 4.94
CA GLY A 13 6.43 -3.46 4.87
C GLY A 13 5.30 -4.10 5.67
N TYR A 14 5.02 -3.58 6.87
CA TYR A 14 3.88 -4.01 7.69
C TYR A 14 2.54 -3.77 6.97
N PHE A 15 2.38 -2.60 6.36
CA PHE A 15 1.17 -2.24 5.62
C PHE A 15 0.94 -3.14 4.40
N LEU A 16 1.96 -3.33 3.56
CA LEU A 16 1.87 -4.18 2.36
C LEU A 16 1.49 -5.62 2.75
N ASN A 17 2.17 -6.18 3.74
CA ASN A 17 1.85 -7.52 4.24
C ASN A 17 0.40 -7.63 4.75
N LYS A 18 -0.11 -6.60 5.45
CA LYS A 18 -1.49 -6.59 5.94
C LYS A 18 -2.53 -6.53 4.83
N ILE A 19 -2.23 -5.83 3.74
CA ILE A 19 -3.12 -5.76 2.58
C ILE A 19 -3.11 -7.07 1.81
N GLU A 20 -1.92 -7.62 1.53
CA GLU A 20 -1.80 -8.88 0.78
C GLU A 20 -2.35 -10.10 1.54
N SER A 21 -2.32 -10.08 2.87
CA SER A 21 -2.91 -11.12 3.73
C SER A 21 -4.38 -10.90 4.09
N GLY A 22 -4.99 -9.83 3.58
CA GLY A 22 -6.38 -9.47 3.87
C GLY A 22 -7.41 -10.42 3.24
N PRO A 23 -8.68 -10.34 3.67
CA PRO A 23 -9.76 -11.17 3.12
C PRO A 23 -10.17 -10.77 1.69
N TRP A 24 -9.69 -9.65 1.16
CA TRP A 24 -10.05 -9.17 -0.17
C TRP A 24 -8.85 -9.34 -1.09
N LEU A 25 -9.10 -9.60 -2.37
CA LEU A 25 -8.05 -9.69 -3.37
C LEU A 25 -7.57 -8.28 -3.70
N PHE A 26 -6.39 -7.95 -3.18
CA PHE A 26 -5.69 -6.70 -3.46
C PHE A 26 -4.46 -6.97 -4.32
N GLU A 27 -4.16 -6.07 -5.23
CA GLU A 27 -2.88 -6.00 -5.92
C GLU A 27 -2.28 -4.62 -5.70
N VAL A 28 -1.01 -4.59 -5.27
CA VAL A 28 -0.24 -3.36 -5.15
C VAL A 28 0.77 -3.29 -6.30
N SER A 29 0.78 -2.17 -7.01
CA SER A 29 1.67 -1.92 -8.15
C SER A 29 2.19 -0.47 -8.14
N ASP A 30 3.12 -0.17 -9.04
CA ASP A 30 3.66 1.19 -9.26
C ASP A 30 4.15 1.88 -7.97
N ILE A 31 4.87 1.14 -7.13
CA ILE A 31 5.41 1.68 -5.87
C ILE A 31 6.61 2.59 -6.16
N GLU A 32 6.43 3.88 -5.92
CA GLU A 32 7.49 4.88 -5.91
C GLU A 32 7.85 5.27 -4.47
N ILE A 33 9.13 5.21 -4.13
CA ILE A 33 9.64 5.62 -2.82
C ILE A 33 10.66 6.74 -3.03
N SER A 34 10.43 7.89 -2.41
CA SER A 34 11.31 9.04 -2.44
C SER A 34 11.65 9.49 -1.01
N ALA A 35 12.82 10.13 -0.85
CA ALA A 35 13.24 10.65 0.45
C ALA A 35 12.23 11.68 0.97
N GLY A 36 11.84 11.59 2.24
CA GLY A 36 11.01 12.62 2.87
C GLY A 36 11.83 13.89 3.08
N GLU A 37 11.32 15.03 2.61
CA GLU A 37 11.96 16.32 2.89
C GLU A 37 11.97 16.60 4.40
N GLY A 38 13.17 16.78 4.98
CA GLY A 38 13.33 17.11 6.39
C GLY A 38 13.15 15.95 7.39
N GLU A 39 12.81 14.75 6.94
CA GLU A 39 12.57 13.59 7.81
C GLU A 39 13.37 12.36 7.34
N PRO A 40 14.65 12.19 7.76
CA PRO A 40 15.56 11.16 7.21
C PRO A 40 15.14 9.71 7.49
N LEU A 41 14.19 9.49 8.40
CA LEU A 41 13.66 8.16 8.74
C LEU A 41 12.35 7.83 8.04
N ARG A 42 11.80 8.78 7.26
CA ARG A 42 10.52 8.63 6.57
C ARG A 42 10.67 8.93 5.09
N HIS A 43 9.84 8.26 4.32
CA HIS A 43 9.87 8.30 2.87
C HIS A 43 8.48 8.64 2.38
N SER A 44 8.41 9.49 1.36
CA SER A 44 7.18 9.70 0.61
C SER A 44 7.01 8.49 -0.30
N VAL A 45 5.91 7.77 -0.09
CA VAL A 45 5.57 6.56 -0.82
C VAL A 45 4.31 6.82 -1.62
N ARG A 46 4.35 6.57 -2.92
CA ARG A 46 3.20 6.51 -3.81
C ARG A 46 3.03 5.09 -4.31
N LEU A 47 1.80 4.60 -4.34
CA LEU A 47 1.50 3.25 -4.82
C LEU A 47 0.08 3.18 -5.39
N LEU A 48 -0.11 2.27 -6.33
CA LEU A 48 -1.41 1.92 -6.86
C LEU A 48 -1.94 0.67 -6.14
N VAL A 49 -3.15 0.74 -5.62
CA VAL A 49 -3.89 -0.40 -5.08
C VAL A 49 -5.09 -0.70 -5.97
N ASN A 50 -5.13 -1.91 -6.51
CA ASN A 50 -6.29 -2.47 -7.19
C ASN A 50 -7.04 -3.39 -6.21
N ILE A 51 -8.36 -3.26 -6.18
CA ILE A 51 -9.24 -4.07 -5.35
C ILE A 51 -10.11 -4.88 -6.30
N PHE A 52 -10.01 -6.20 -6.24
CA PHE A 52 -10.88 -7.09 -6.98
C PHE A 52 -12.00 -7.54 -6.06
N VAL A 53 -13.21 -7.05 -6.32
CA VAL A 53 -14.42 -7.50 -5.64
C VAL A 53 -14.99 -8.65 -6.47
N SER A 54 -15.13 -9.83 -5.87
CA SER A 54 -15.87 -10.91 -6.52
C SER A 54 -17.33 -10.48 -6.67
N GLU A 55 -17.91 -10.59 -7.87
CA GLU A 55 -19.33 -10.33 -8.10
C GLU A 55 -20.25 -11.43 -7.56
N ASP A 56 -19.69 -12.47 -6.93
CA ASP A 56 -20.48 -13.48 -6.22
C ASP A 56 -20.94 -12.94 -4.86
N GLY A 57 -21.97 -12.11 -4.89
CA GLY A 57 -22.83 -11.91 -3.74
C GLY A 57 -23.61 -13.19 -3.47
N ASP A 58 -23.17 -13.98 -2.50
CA ASP A 58 -24.02 -14.85 -1.65
C ASP A 58 -23.15 -15.43 -0.52
N ILE A 59 -23.51 -15.11 0.72
CA ILE A 59 -22.98 -15.71 1.96
C ILE A 59 -24.02 -16.70 2.49
#